data_AF-A0A916QQV8-F1
#
_entry.id   AF-A0A916QQV8-F1
#
_cell.length_a   1.000
_cell.length_b   1.000
_cell.length_c   1.000
_cell.angle_alpha   90.00
_cell.angle_beta   90.00
_cell.angle_gamma   90.00
#
_symmetry.space_group_name_H-M   'P 1'
#
loop_
_entity.id
_entity.type
_entity.pdbx_description
1 polymer ?
#
loop_
_entity_poly.entity_id
_entity_poly.type
_entity_poly.pdbx_seq_one_letter_code
_entity_poly.pdbx_strand_id
1 'polypeptide(L)'
;MAQLEAIFHVPKRAIISTGKVHWENRTSANPIIGLPQIFWDDGHPWPEANHWAYDKMLSGGVKLATIQNLMAHLHKYASWLEKTTLDWRNFPTRKSERVLVLYRGALIEARNAGDISPSTATARMRSVIVVVKSFWPRVYSYPSTSVLSHLVLIHR
;
A
#
# COMPACT_ATOMS: atom_id res chain seq x y z
N MET A 1 6.17 12.87 9.41
CA MET A 1 6.78 11.62 8.87
C MET A 1 5.90 10.44 9.26
N ALA A 2 5.34 9.76 8.27
CA ALA A 2 4.51 8.58 8.43
C ALA A 2 5.19 7.52 9.31
N GLN A 3 4.39 6.75 10.03
CA GLN A 3 4.82 5.68 10.92
C GLN A 3 4.41 4.32 10.35
N LEU A 4 5.20 3.28 10.66
CA LEU A 4 4.89 1.89 10.35
C LEU A 4 4.88 1.11 11.66
N GLU A 5 3.72 0.61 12.03
CA GLU A 5 3.50 -0.12 13.28
C GLU A 5 3.10 -1.57 12.99
N ALA A 6 3.46 -2.47 13.90
CA ALA A 6 3.08 -3.88 13.83
C ALA A 6 2.05 -4.16 14.93
N ILE A 7 0.80 -4.42 14.53
CA ILE A 7 -0.31 -4.57 15.48
C ILE A 7 -0.69 -6.04 15.71
N PHE A 8 -1.33 -6.31 16.85
CA PHE A 8 -2.08 -7.53 17.09
C PHE A 8 -3.53 -7.34 16.63
N HIS A 9 -3.99 -8.16 15.68
CA HIS A 9 -5.33 -8.05 15.13
C HIS A 9 -6.11 -9.36 15.25
N VAL A 10 -7.32 -9.28 15.79
CA VAL A 10 -8.27 -10.41 15.83
C VAL A 10 -9.38 -10.15 14.82
N PRO A 11 -9.49 -10.94 13.74
CA PRO A 11 -10.56 -10.79 12.76
C PRO A 11 -11.94 -10.97 13.40
N LYS A 12 -12.85 -10.02 13.14
CA LYS A 12 -14.25 -10.06 13.59
C LYS A 12 -15.19 -10.21 12.39
N ARG A 13 -16.36 -10.82 12.59
CA ARG A 13 -17.46 -10.81 11.62
C ARG A 13 -18.67 -10.11 12.23
N ALA A 14 -19.40 -9.38 11.40
CA ALA A 14 -20.72 -8.90 11.75
C ALA A 14 -21.73 -10.05 11.67
N ILE A 15 -22.58 -10.16 12.68
CA ILE A 15 -23.73 -11.07 12.72
C ILE A 15 -24.96 -10.23 12.98
N ILE A 16 -26.01 -10.46 12.19
CA ILE A 16 -27.29 -9.80 12.35
C ILE A 16 -28.22 -10.80 13.04
N SER A 17 -28.65 -10.48 14.24
CA SER A 17 -29.68 -11.23 14.97
C SER A 17 -30.71 -10.27 15.51
N THR A 18 -32.00 -10.59 15.35
CA THR A 18 -33.12 -9.77 15.87
C THR A 18 -33.06 -8.28 15.49
N GLY A 19 -32.58 -7.96 14.29
CA GLY A 19 -32.48 -6.58 13.79
C GLY A 19 -31.32 -5.76 14.39
N LYS A 20 -30.43 -6.36 15.19
CA LYS A 20 -29.23 -5.73 15.74
C LYS A 20 -27.97 -6.36 15.18
N VAL A 21 -26.93 -5.53 14.99
CA VAL A 21 -25.60 -5.98 14.55
C VAL A 21 -24.75 -6.27 15.78
N HIS A 22 -24.23 -7.48 15.87
CA HIS A 22 -23.26 -7.91 16.88
C HIS A 22 -21.95 -8.30 16.18
N TRP A 23 -20.83 -8.05 16.86
CA TRP A 23 -19.50 -8.41 16.37
C TRP A 23 -18.99 -9.61 17.13
N GLU A 24 -18.71 -10.69 16.42
CA GLU A 24 -18.12 -11.90 16.99
C GLU A 24 -16.73 -12.15 16.40
N ASN A 25 -15.85 -12.76 17.18
CA ASN A 25 -14.56 -13.22 16.67
C ASN A 25 -14.82 -14.25 15.56
N ARG A 26 -14.09 -14.12 14.47
CA ARG A 26 -14.21 -15.08 13.37
C ARG A 26 -13.46 -16.34 13.76
N THR A 27 -14.17 -17.37 14.22
CA THR A 27 -13.59 -18.65 14.67
C THR A 27 -12.73 -19.34 13.60
N SER A 28 -13.02 -19.09 12.32
CA SER A 28 -12.27 -19.63 11.19
C SER A 28 -10.98 -18.87 10.85
N ALA A 29 -10.63 -17.81 11.59
CA ALA A 29 -9.48 -16.97 11.29
C ALA A 29 -8.60 -16.78 12.53
N ASN A 30 -7.33 -17.14 12.40
CA ASN A 30 -6.36 -16.98 13.47
C ASN A 30 -6.09 -15.49 13.74
N PRO A 31 -5.82 -15.10 15.00
CA PRO A 31 -5.24 -13.80 15.31
C PRO A 31 -3.97 -13.56 14.50
N ILE A 32 -3.81 -12.34 13.99
CA ILE A 32 -2.67 -11.92 13.20
C ILE A 32 -1.75 -11.12 14.13
N ILE A 33 -0.62 -11.72 14.50
CA ILE A 33 0.42 -11.06 15.29
C ILE A 33 1.36 -10.32 14.33
N GLY A 34 1.54 -9.02 14.53
CA GLY A 34 2.49 -8.22 13.76
C GLY A 34 1.98 -7.79 12.39
N LEU A 35 0.67 -7.57 12.25
CA LEU A 35 0.07 -7.01 11.04
C LEU A 35 0.62 -5.58 10.82
N PRO A 36 1.34 -5.31 9.71
CA PRO A 36 1.88 -3.97 9.46
C PRO A 36 0.76 -2.97 9.15
N GLN A 37 0.82 -1.80 9.76
CA GLN A 37 -0.09 -0.66 9.55
C GLN A 37 0.72 0.61 9.35
N ILE A 38 0.39 1.37 8.30
CA ILE A 38 0.96 2.69 8.05
C ILE A 38 -0.02 3.74 8.60
N PHE A 39 0.54 4.68 9.35
CA PHE A 39 -0.14 5.88 9.83
C PHE A 39 0.56 7.11 9.26
N TRP A 40 -0.21 8.11 8.88
CA TRP A 40 0.31 9.43 8.53
C TRP A 40 0.82 10.14 9.79
N ASP A 41 1.53 11.25 9.60
CA ASP A 41 2.10 12.03 10.69
C ASP A 41 1.08 12.67 11.63
N ASP A 42 -0.14 12.88 11.15
CA ASP A 42 -1.29 13.30 11.94
C ASP A 42 -1.96 12.15 12.73
N GLY A 43 -1.42 10.93 12.62
CA GLY A 43 -1.90 9.74 13.29
C GLY A 43 -3.07 9.04 12.59
N HIS A 44 -3.61 9.59 11.49
CA HIS A 44 -4.64 8.90 10.74
C HIS A 44 -4.03 7.69 9.99
N PRO A 45 -4.72 6.54 9.94
CA PRO A 45 -4.24 5.39 9.19
C PRO A 45 -4.27 5.69 7.68
N TRP A 46 -3.39 5.06 6.90
CA TRP A 46 -3.57 4.94 5.45
C TRP A 46 -4.51 3.77 5.15
N PRO A 47 -5.82 4.01 4.91
CA PRO A 47 -6.81 2.93 4.92
C PRO A 47 -6.58 1.91 3.82
N GLU A 48 -6.21 2.37 2.62
CA GLU A 48 -5.93 1.51 1.48
C GLU A 48 -4.72 0.60 1.72
N ALA A 49 -3.56 1.17 2.07
CA ALA A 49 -2.37 0.38 2.37
C ALA A 49 -2.64 -0.69 3.44
N ASN A 50 -3.32 -0.29 4.51
CA ASN A 50 -3.62 -1.13 5.67
C ASN A 50 -4.64 -2.23 5.33
N HIS A 51 -5.68 -1.90 4.56
CA HIS A 51 -6.66 -2.87 4.10
C HIS A 51 -6.05 -3.89 3.15
N TRP A 52 -5.15 -3.47 2.27
CA TRP A 52 -4.45 -4.41 1.39
C TRP A 52 -3.57 -5.39 2.16
N ALA A 53 -2.84 -4.94 3.18
CA ALA A 53 -2.05 -5.81 4.03
C ALA A 53 -2.94 -6.85 4.75
N TYR A 54 -4.08 -6.40 5.26
CA TYR A 54 -5.09 -7.26 5.88
C TYR A 54 -5.66 -8.30 4.91
N ASP A 55 -6.11 -7.88 3.74
CA ASP A 55 -6.68 -8.76 2.71
C ASP A 55 -5.67 -9.81 2.26
N LYS A 56 -4.39 -9.43 2.10
CA LYS A 56 -3.32 -10.37 1.74
C LYS A 56 -3.10 -11.40 2.83
N MET A 57 -3.11 -11.01 4.10
CA MET A 57 -2.99 -11.94 5.21
C MET A 57 -4.19 -12.90 5.26
N LEU A 58 -5.41 -12.42 5.06
CA LEU A 58 -6.61 -13.26 5.05
C LEU A 58 -6.66 -14.25 3.88
N SER A 59 -6.13 -13.88 2.72
CA SER A 59 -6.11 -14.75 1.54
C SER A 59 -5.20 -15.98 1.68
N GLY A 60 -4.33 -16.03 2.69
CA GLY A 60 -3.46 -17.19 3.01
C GLY A 60 -2.32 -17.46 2.02
N GLY A 61 -2.30 -16.81 0.85
CA GLY A 61 -1.30 -17.08 -0.20
C GLY A 61 0.05 -16.40 -0.02
N VAL A 62 0.23 -15.54 0.99
CA VAL A 62 1.47 -14.75 1.19
C VAL A 62 1.90 -14.81 2.66
N LYS A 63 3.19 -15.08 2.90
CA LYS A 63 3.78 -15.10 4.24
C LYS A 63 3.78 -13.68 4.85
N LEU A 64 3.55 -13.58 6.15
CA LEU A 64 3.55 -12.31 6.89
C LEU A 64 4.82 -11.49 6.68
N ALA A 65 6.00 -12.12 6.72
CA ALA A 65 7.28 -11.44 6.49
C ALA A 65 7.35 -10.76 5.12
N THR A 66 6.74 -11.35 4.08
CA THR A 66 6.66 -10.75 2.75
C THR A 66 5.75 -9.52 2.77
N ILE A 67 4.61 -9.59 3.48
CA ILE A 67 3.70 -8.44 3.65
C ILE A 67 4.40 -7.31 4.41
N GLN A 68 5.12 -7.63 5.49
CA GLN A 68 5.90 -6.67 6.27
C GLN A 68 6.99 -5.99 5.42
N ASN A 69 7.75 -6.74 4.61
CA ASN A 69 8.74 -6.16 3.70
C ASN A 69 8.11 -5.23 2.65
N LEU A 70 6.97 -5.64 2.05
CA LEU A 70 6.24 -4.80 1.10
C LEU A 70 5.73 -3.51 1.76
N MET A 71 5.21 -3.60 2.98
CA MET A 71 4.74 -2.45 3.75
C MET A 71 5.89 -1.54 4.22
N ALA A 72 7.07 -2.09 4.53
CA ALA A 72 8.27 -1.30 4.83
C ALA A 72 8.73 -0.47 3.62
N HIS A 73 8.65 -1.05 2.42
CA HIS A 73 8.90 -0.32 1.18
C HIS A 73 7.84 0.76 0.90
N LEU A 74 6.56 0.44 1.15
CA LEU A 74 5.46 1.39 1.01
C LEU A 74 5.53 2.52 2.04
N HIS A 75 6.01 2.26 3.25
CA HIS A 75 6.25 3.27 4.28
C HIS A 75 7.25 4.35 3.83
N LYS A 76 8.30 3.96 3.09
CA LYS A 76 9.22 4.94 2.48
C LYS A 76 8.54 5.80 1.42
N TYR A 77 7.55 5.27 0.71
CA TYR A 77 6.72 6.05 -0.20
C TYR A 77 5.79 7.00 0.58
N ALA A 78 5.12 6.53 1.64
CA ALA A 78 4.30 7.36 2.54
C ALA A 78 5.09 8.55 3.08
N SER A 79 6.31 8.28 3.59
CA SER A 79 7.21 9.32 4.09
C SER A 79 7.62 10.33 3.02
N TRP A 80 7.82 9.87 1.77
CA TRP A 80 8.14 10.75 0.65
C TRP A 80 6.95 11.61 0.23
N LEU A 81 5.73 11.07 0.26
CA LEU A 81 4.50 11.81 -0.03
C LEU A 81 4.30 12.98 0.92
N GLU A 82 4.46 12.75 2.23
CA GLU A 82 4.37 13.83 3.23
C GLU A 82 5.46 14.88 3.01
N LYS A 83 6.71 14.45 2.80
CA LYS A 83 7.84 15.37 2.54
C LYS A 83 7.59 16.24 1.30
N THR A 84 6.89 15.73 0.31
CA THR A 84 6.58 16.42 -0.95
C THR A 84 5.18 17.04 -0.97
N THR A 85 4.42 16.92 0.11
CA THR A 85 3.02 17.37 0.21
C THR A 85 2.13 16.87 -0.94
N LEU A 86 2.40 15.66 -1.44
CA LEU A 86 1.66 15.04 -2.55
C LEU A 86 0.64 14.04 -2.03
N ASP A 87 -0.56 14.04 -2.64
CA ASP A 87 -1.53 12.97 -2.45
C ASP A 87 -1.16 11.77 -3.34
N TRP A 88 -1.20 10.56 -2.78
CA TRP A 88 -0.95 9.32 -3.51
C TRP A 88 -1.99 9.03 -4.60
N ARG A 89 -3.15 9.69 -4.56
CA ARG A 89 -4.23 9.71 -5.56
C ARG A 89 -4.06 10.81 -6.61
N ASN A 90 -2.97 11.58 -6.56
CA ASN A 90 -2.73 12.65 -7.52
C ASN A 90 -2.31 12.09 -8.90
N PHE A 91 -3.30 11.91 -9.78
CA PHE A 91 -3.13 11.37 -11.13
C PHE A 91 -3.68 12.34 -12.20
N PRO A 92 -3.01 13.48 -12.44
CA PRO A 92 -3.43 14.43 -13.46
C PRO A 92 -3.30 13.84 -14.88
N THR A 93 -3.91 14.54 -15.84
CA THR A 93 -3.88 14.18 -17.27
C THR A 93 -2.44 14.04 -17.76
N ARG A 94 -1.56 14.97 -17.40
CA ARG A 94 -0.15 14.94 -17.79
C ARG A 94 0.58 13.82 -17.04
N LYS A 95 1.10 12.86 -17.78
CA LYS A 95 1.74 11.66 -17.21
C LYS A 95 2.95 11.98 -16.32
N SER A 96 3.77 12.96 -16.70
CA SER A 96 4.98 13.35 -15.97
C SER A 96 4.70 13.92 -14.58
N GLU A 97 3.48 14.42 -14.35
CA GLU A 97 3.05 15.01 -13.08
C GLU A 97 2.36 14.01 -12.17
N ARG A 98 2.15 12.76 -12.63
CA ARG A 98 1.54 11.72 -11.81
C ARG A 98 2.48 11.33 -10.68
N VAL A 99 1.92 11.18 -9.49
CA VAL A 99 2.68 10.92 -8.26
C VAL A 99 3.61 9.71 -8.36
N LEU A 100 3.21 8.64 -9.06
CA LEU A 100 4.06 7.47 -9.29
C LEU A 100 5.27 7.74 -10.19
N VAL A 101 5.13 8.65 -11.17
CA VAL A 101 6.24 9.04 -12.05
C VAL A 101 7.21 9.94 -11.29
N LEU A 102 6.69 10.87 -10.50
CA LEU A 102 7.50 11.73 -9.63
C LEU A 102 8.28 10.90 -8.60
N TYR A 103 7.64 9.92 -7.96
CA TYR A 103 8.31 9.02 -7.02
C TYR A 103 9.39 8.17 -7.70
N ARG A 104 9.12 7.66 -8.91
CA ARG A 104 10.14 6.95 -9.68
C ARG A 104 11.35 7.84 -9.96
N GLY A 105 11.14 9.10 -10.32
CA GLY A 105 12.20 10.10 -10.46
C GLY A 105 13.02 10.23 -9.17
N ALA A 106 12.37 10.44 -8.03
CA ALA A 106 13.03 10.52 -6.72
C ALA A 106 13.86 9.26 -6.37
N LEU A 107 13.38 8.06 -6.72
CA LEU A 107 14.14 6.82 -6.53
C LEU A 107 15.36 6.71 -7.45
N ILE A 108 15.26 7.21 -8.69
CA ILE A 108 16.39 7.25 -9.63
C ILE A 108 17.46 8.21 -9.11
N GLU A 109 17.07 9.39 -8.64
CA GLU A 109 18.01 10.36 -8.05
C GLU A 109 18.70 9.78 -6.81
N ALA A 110 17.94 9.22 -5.86
CA ALA A 110 18.50 8.58 -4.67
C ALA A 110 19.45 7.41 -5.01
N ARG A 111 19.14 6.65 -6.06
CA ARG A 111 20.02 5.58 -6.55
C ARG A 111 21.32 6.17 -7.15
N ASN A 112 21.21 7.20 -7.98
CA ASN A 112 22.36 7.84 -8.63
C ASN A 112 23.28 8.52 -7.60
N ALA A 113 22.70 9.05 -6.51
CA ALA A 113 23.42 9.60 -5.37
C ALA A 113 24.09 8.52 -4.48
N GLY A 114 23.75 7.23 -4.66
CA GLY A 114 24.29 6.13 -3.87
C GLY A 114 23.53 5.84 -2.56
N ASP A 115 22.45 6.56 -2.26
CA ASP A 115 21.66 6.38 -1.03
C ASP A 115 20.94 5.02 -0.97
N ILE A 116 20.62 4.46 -2.13
CA ILE A 116 19.93 3.17 -2.26
C ILE A 116 20.51 2.33 -3.40
N SER A 117 20.49 1.02 -3.23
CA SER A 117 20.87 0.10 -4.30
C SER A 117 19.84 0.09 -5.44
N PRO A 118 20.24 -0.31 -6.68
CA PRO A 118 19.30 -0.52 -7.78
C PRO A 118 18.17 -1.53 -7.46
N SER A 119 18.49 -2.58 -6.70
CA SER A 119 17.52 -3.58 -6.25
C SER A 119 16.51 -2.98 -5.26
N THR A 120 16.96 -2.10 -4.37
CA THR A 120 16.09 -1.40 -3.40
C THR A 120 15.14 -0.44 -4.11
N ALA A 121 15.62 0.33 -5.08
CA ALA A 121 14.77 1.21 -5.89
C ALA A 121 13.66 0.41 -6.61
N THR A 122 14.03 -0.73 -7.19
CA THR A 122 13.09 -1.64 -7.86
C THR A 122 12.06 -2.22 -6.90
N ALA A 123 12.49 -2.71 -5.74
CA ALA A 123 11.61 -3.28 -4.72
C ALA A 123 10.62 -2.25 -4.16
N ARG A 124 11.08 -1.01 -3.92
CA ARG A 124 10.23 0.10 -3.50
C ARG A 124 9.15 0.39 -4.53
N MET A 125 9.53 0.55 -5.80
CA MET A 125 8.56 0.85 -6.85
C MET A 125 7.52 -0.27 -7.02
N ARG A 126 7.97 -1.54 -7.01
CA ARG A 126 7.07 -2.70 -7.11
C ARG A 126 6.04 -2.73 -5.99
N SER A 127 6.47 -2.45 -4.75
CA SER A 127 5.59 -2.44 -3.58
C SER A 127 4.48 -1.39 -3.73
N VAL A 128 4.83 -0.17 -4.17
CA VAL A 128 3.84 0.89 -4.43
C VAL A 128 2.87 0.48 -5.54
N ILE A 129 3.37 -0.04 -6.67
CA ILE A 129 2.52 -0.43 -7.80
C ILE A 129 1.50 -1.50 -7.37
N VAL A 130 1.92 -2.53 -6.65
CA VAL A 130 1.03 -3.62 -6.23
C VAL A 130 -0.13 -3.10 -5.38
N VAL A 131 0.15 -2.21 -4.42
CA VAL A 131 -0.88 -1.64 -3.55
C VAL A 131 -1.77 -0.69 -4.32
N VAL A 132 -1.22 0.33 -5.00
CA VAL A 132 -2.02 1.32 -5.73
C VAL A 132 -2.88 0.67 -6.81
N LYS A 133 -2.35 -0.33 -7.54
CA LYS A 133 -3.10 -1.10 -8.54
C LYS A 133 -4.28 -1.85 -7.94
N SER A 134 -4.15 -2.40 -6.73
CA SER A 134 -5.23 -3.15 -6.10
C SER A 134 -6.44 -2.29 -5.73
N PHE A 135 -6.23 -0.99 -5.50
CA PHE A 135 -7.30 -0.04 -5.17
C PHE A 135 -7.85 0.72 -6.38
N TRP A 136 -7.11 0.79 -7.48
CA TRP A 136 -7.54 1.52 -8.68
C TRP A 136 -8.96 1.21 -9.15
N PRO A 137 -9.40 -0.08 -9.24
CA PRO A 137 -10.78 -0.40 -9.66
C PRO A 137 -11.85 0.06 -8.66
N ARG A 138 -11.48 0.24 -7.39
CA ARG A 138 -12.39 0.58 -6.28
C ARG A 138 -12.53 2.09 -6.08
N VAL A 139 -11.51 2.86 -6.46
CA VAL A 139 -11.46 4.32 -6.29
C VAL A 139 -11.91 5.06 -7.56
N TYR A 140 -11.71 4.48 -8.75
CA TYR A 140 -12.07 5.13 -10.01
C TYR A 140 -12.76 4.15 -10.98
N SER A 141 -14.04 4.39 -11.28
CA SER A 141 -14.78 3.77 -12.40
C SER A 141 -14.31 4.32 -13.76
N TYR A 142 -13.00 4.30 -14.04
CA TYR A 142 -12.44 4.68 -15.34
C TYR A 142 -12.00 3.43 -16.12
N PRO A 143 -12.48 3.25 -17.36
CA PRO A 143 -12.06 2.14 -18.20
C PRO A 143 -10.72 2.53 -18.84
N SER A 144 -9.60 2.25 -18.17
CA SER A 144 -8.34 2.29 -18.92
C SER A 144 -7.24 1.44 -18.31
N THR A 145 -7.15 0.25 -18.87
CA THR A 145 -5.94 -0.57 -18.99
C THR A 145 -4.69 0.21 -19.42
N SER A 146 -4.79 1.43 -19.99
CA SER A 146 -3.63 2.15 -20.56
C SER A 146 -2.62 2.69 -19.55
N VAL A 147 -3.05 3.05 -18.33
CA VAL A 147 -2.16 3.68 -17.32
C VAL A 147 -1.22 2.66 -16.68
N LEU A 148 -1.69 1.43 -16.49
CA LEU A 148 -0.91 0.35 -15.87
C LEU A 148 -0.18 -0.52 -16.89
N SER A 149 -0.69 -0.67 -18.12
CA SER A 149 0.04 -1.39 -19.17
C SER A 149 1.42 -0.77 -19.43
N HIS A 150 1.54 0.56 -19.36
CA HIS A 150 2.83 1.24 -19.52
C HIS A 150 3.72 1.22 -18.27
N LEU A 151 3.18 1.02 -17.06
CA LEU A 151 3.98 0.85 -15.83
C LEU A 151 4.56 -0.57 -15.72
N VAL A 152 3.86 -1.57 -16.26
CA VAL A 152 4.32 -2.97 -16.33
C VAL A 152 5.34 -3.18 -17.46
N LEU A 153 5.26 -2.42 -18.56
CA LEU A 153 6.18 -2.54 -19.70
C LEU A 153 7.61 -2.03 -19.45
N ILE A 154 7.89 -1.34 -18.33
CA ILE A 154 9.24 -0.82 -17.99
C ILE A 154 9.91 -1.72 -16.91
N HIS A 155 9.59 -3.01 -16.92
CA HIS A 155 10.24 -4.06 -16.12
C HIS A 155 10.94 -5.13 -16.96
N ARG A 156 11.30 -4.80 -18.20
CA ARG A 156 12.37 -5.49 -18.94
C ARG A 156 13.53 -4.53 -19.15
#